data_AF-A0A167UIP2-F1
#
_entry.id   AF-A0A167UIP2-F1
#
_cell.length_a   1.000
_cell.length_b   1.000
_cell.length_c   1.000
_cell.angle_alpha   90.00
_cell.angle_beta   90.00
_cell.angle_gamma   90.00
#
_symmetry.space_group_name_H-M   'P 1'
#
loop_
_entity.id
_entity.type
_entity.pdbx_description
1 polymer ?
#
loop_
_entity_poly.entity_id
_entity_poly.type
_entity_poly.pdbx_seq_one_letter_code
_entity_poly.pdbx_strand_id
1 'polypeptide(L)'
;MRFNVLTLSALLAVTASARPVAVPDVKYVEETVWETVYETVYETATPISAPTNLPIQEVALPSSTSTWTPAVPTLSVPSTSVPTIVPTTTSAPSSTTSAPSSTTSSPAATGSGVSIVNNLPDTVYLWVVTETAGEMQTLPSGETFHDTWLTNSNGGGISIKMSTTEVCDSVLQFEYTQSGDVLFWDMSSINMLKTSPFVSAGFAVTISDETCPTSTCAPGDAYCTQSYQNPDDVNTLACGIDNAYTLTLG
;
A
#
# COMPACT_ATOMS: atom_id res chain seq x y z
N MET A 1 -58.80 -23.25 -21.35
CA MET A 1 -59.66 -22.23 -20.73
C MET A 1 -58.87 -21.55 -19.64
N ARG A 2 -58.77 -20.23 -19.68
CA ARG A 2 -58.01 -19.39 -18.76
C ARG A 2 -58.83 -19.15 -17.49
N PHE A 3 -58.19 -19.19 -16.33
CA PHE A 3 -58.76 -18.68 -15.08
C PHE A 3 -57.85 -17.60 -14.47
N ASN A 4 -58.44 -16.43 -14.30
CA ASN A 4 -58.11 -15.37 -13.32
C ASN A 4 -58.19 -15.96 -11.88
N VAL A 5 -57.76 -15.36 -10.78
CA VAL A 5 -57.79 -13.95 -10.34
C VAL A 5 -56.92 -13.78 -9.06
N LEU A 6 -56.56 -12.53 -8.73
CA LEU A 6 -56.28 -11.96 -7.38
C LEU A 6 -54.93 -12.38 -6.73
N THR A 7 -54.09 -11.51 -6.15
CA THR A 7 -54.29 -10.23 -5.43
C THR A 7 -53.01 -9.38 -5.46
N LEU A 8 -53.11 -8.08 -5.80
CA LEU A 8 -52.10 -7.09 -5.42
C LEU A 8 -52.80 -5.76 -5.08
N SER A 9 -52.60 -5.30 -3.85
CA SER A 9 -52.96 -3.94 -3.42
C SER A 9 -52.05 -3.56 -2.26
N ALA A 10 -51.22 -2.55 -2.48
CA ALA A 10 -50.97 -1.51 -1.48
C ALA A 10 -50.38 -0.29 -2.20
N LEU A 11 -51.16 0.78 -2.14
CA LEU A 11 -50.88 2.15 -2.54
C LEU A 11 -49.99 2.79 -1.47
N LEU A 12 -48.92 3.52 -1.86
CA LEU A 12 -48.44 4.69 -1.14
C LEU A 12 -47.46 5.48 -2.01
N ALA A 13 -47.99 6.49 -2.69
CA ALA A 13 -47.22 7.59 -3.24
C ALA A 13 -47.21 8.71 -2.19
N VAL A 14 -46.03 9.05 -1.66
CA VAL A 14 -45.84 10.25 -0.85
C VAL A 14 -45.23 11.31 -1.75
N THR A 15 -46.02 12.34 -2.04
CA THR A 15 -45.57 13.56 -2.70
C THR A 15 -44.76 14.40 -1.71
N ALA A 16 -43.45 14.53 -1.92
CA ALA A 16 -42.65 15.54 -1.23
C ALA A 16 -42.78 16.88 -1.98
N SER A 17 -43.51 17.83 -1.40
CA SER A 17 -43.55 19.21 -1.88
C SER A 17 -42.32 19.96 -1.37
N ALA A 18 -41.40 20.30 -2.26
CA ALA A 18 -40.32 21.23 -1.96
C ALA A 18 -40.86 22.68 -2.03
N ARG A 19 -40.72 23.43 -0.94
CA ARG A 19 -40.77 24.91 -0.94
C ARG A 19 -39.38 25.43 -0.57
N PRO A 20 -38.80 26.39 -1.32
CA PRO A 20 -37.52 26.97 -0.95
C PRO A 20 -37.74 27.99 0.18
N VAL A 21 -37.09 27.78 1.32
CA VAL A 21 -36.91 28.80 2.34
C VAL A 21 -35.48 29.30 2.19
N ALA A 22 -35.32 30.55 1.81
CA ALA A 22 -34.06 31.26 1.88
C ALA A 22 -33.74 31.53 3.36
N VAL A 23 -32.62 31.02 3.85
CA VAL A 23 -32.02 31.42 5.13
C VAL A 23 -30.60 31.89 4.83
N PRO A 24 -30.21 33.09 5.30
CA PRO A 24 -28.86 33.58 5.13
C PRO A 24 -27.92 32.98 6.18
N ASP A 25 -26.67 32.95 5.78
CA ASP A 25 -25.46 32.84 6.58
C ASP A 25 -24.84 31.45 6.80
N VAL A 26 -23.55 31.43 6.52
CA VAL A 26 -22.72 30.29 6.14
C VAL A 26 -21.83 29.94 7.31
N LYS A 27 -22.06 28.78 7.93
CA LYS A 27 -21.06 27.96 8.64
C LYS A 27 -21.72 26.68 9.10
N TYR A 28 -21.01 25.55 8.98
CA TYR A 28 -21.40 24.20 9.42
C TYR A 28 -22.30 23.40 8.46
N VAL A 29 -21.73 22.94 7.34
CA VAL A 29 -22.16 21.70 6.67
C VAL A 29 -20.92 21.05 6.03
N GLU A 30 -20.04 20.45 6.84
CA GLU A 30 -19.02 19.50 6.32
C GLU A 30 -18.81 18.27 7.21
N GLU A 31 -19.56 18.11 8.29
CA GLU A 31 -19.27 17.07 9.29
C GLU A 31 -20.11 15.78 9.13
N THR A 32 -21.04 15.71 8.16
CA THR A 32 -22.04 14.62 8.11
C THR A 32 -21.89 13.64 6.95
N VAL A 33 -20.81 13.69 6.16
CA VAL A 33 -20.63 12.83 4.98
C VAL A 33 -19.69 11.63 5.23
N TRP A 34 -18.87 11.65 6.29
CA TRP A 34 -17.82 10.64 6.49
C TRP A 34 -18.25 9.41 7.30
N GLU A 35 -19.34 9.48 8.08
CA GLU A 35 -19.73 8.39 8.98
C GLU A 35 -20.41 7.21 8.26
N THR A 36 -20.85 7.38 7.00
CA THR A 36 -21.66 6.34 6.30
C THR A 36 -20.86 5.39 5.40
N VAL A 37 -19.53 5.52 5.27
CA VAL A 37 -18.74 4.74 4.30
C VAL A 37 -17.90 3.61 4.93
N TYR A 38 -17.74 3.58 6.26
CA TYR A 38 -16.87 2.58 6.91
C TYR A 38 -17.56 1.35 7.51
N GLU A 39 -18.90 1.25 7.44
CA GLU A 39 -19.65 0.16 8.12
C GLU A 39 -20.25 -0.88 7.15
N THR A 40 -19.54 -1.26 6.08
CA THR A 40 -20.07 -2.30 5.16
C THR A 40 -19.03 -3.21 4.51
N VAL A 41 -17.98 -3.66 5.21
CA VAL A 41 -17.18 -4.80 4.72
C VAL A 41 -16.60 -5.70 5.83
N TYR A 42 -17.24 -5.88 7.00
CA TYR A 42 -16.85 -6.98 7.91
C TYR A 42 -18.04 -7.53 8.70
N GLU A 43 -19.06 -8.04 8.01
CA GLU A 43 -20.04 -8.91 8.66
C GLU A 43 -20.55 -9.95 7.66
N THR A 44 -19.88 -11.11 7.59
CA THR A 44 -20.48 -12.42 7.27
C THR A 44 -19.42 -13.52 7.44
N ALA A 45 -19.12 -13.85 8.70
CA ALA A 45 -18.59 -15.16 9.04
C ALA A 45 -19.29 -15.64 10.32
N THR A 46 -20.51 -16.17 10.16
CA THR A 46 -21.12 -16.99 11.20
C THR A 46 -20.55 -18.42 11.09
N PRO A 47 -20.12 -19.04 12.20
CA PRO A 47 -19.65 -20.42 12.16
C PRO A 47 -20.85 -21.37 12.03
N ILE A 48 -21.01 -21.98 10.84
CA ILE A 48 -21.92 -23.10 10.65
C ILE A 48 -21.29 -24.32 11.32
N SER A 49 -21.95 -24.80 12.38
CA SER A 49 -21.66 -26.09 13.02
C SER A 49 -21.87 -27.23 12.02
N ALA A 50 -20.83 -28.04 11.83
CA ALA A 50 -20.86 -29.21 10.96
C ALA A 50 -21.75 -30.33 11.54
N PRO A 51 -22.63 -30.96 10.75
CA PRO A 51 -23.12 -32.29 11.07
C PRO A 51 -22.15 -33.37 10.54
N THR A 52 -21.75 -34.21 11.48
CA THR A 52 -20.96 -35.44 11.33
C THR A 52 -21.67 -36.49 10.48
N ASN A 53 -20.86 -37.29 9.77
CA ASN A 53 -21.16 -38.53 9.04
C ASN A 53 -21.86 -38.42 7.67
N LEU A 54 -21.15 -38.84 6.61
CA LEU A 54 -21.50 -39.95 5.70
C LEU A 54 -20.33 -40.20 4.69
N PRO A 55 -20.23 -41.40 4.07
CA PRO A 55 -18.96 -42.04 3.72
C PRO A 55 -18.35 -41.62 2.37
N ILE A 56 -17.02 -41.78 2.31
CA ILE A 56 -16.14 -41.59 1.15
C ILE A 56 -16.47 -42.60 0.05
N GLN A 57 -16.79 -42.11 -1.15
CA GLN A 57 -16.60 -42.86 -2.40
C GLN A 57 -15.45 -42.21 -3.18
N GLU A 58 -14.41 -43.00 -3.38
CA GLU A 58 -13.21 -42.68 -4.17
C GLU A 58 -13.54 -42.86 -5.66
N VAL A 59 -13.49 -41.76 -6.42
CA VAL A 59 -13.54 -41.79 -7.88
C VAL A 59 -12.19 -41.33 -8.41
N ALA A 60 -11.42 -42.30 -8.90
CA ALA A 60 -10.15 -42.08 -9.58
C ALA A 60 -10.35 -41.28 -10.88
N LEU A 61 -9.60 -40.18 -11.04
CA LEU A 61 -9.44 -39.48 -12.32
C LEU A 61 -8.09 -39.87 -12.96
N PRO A 62 -8.06 -40.12 -14.28
CA PRO A 62 -6.87 -40.58 -14.97
C PRO A 62 -5.86 -39.45 -15.20
N SER A 63 -4.59 -39.73 -14.87
CA SER A 63 -3.43 -38.90 -15.19
C SER A 63 -3.08 -39.02 -16.68
N SER A 64 -3.16 -37.93 -17.43
CA SER A 64 -2.61 -37.85 -18.79
C SER A 64 -1.21 -37.23 -18.73
N THR A 65 -0.18 -38.04 -18.95
CA THR A 65 1.19 -37.61 -19.16
C THR A 65 1.36 -37.11 -20.60
N SER A 66 1.67 -35.83 -20.75
CA SER A 66 2.00 -35.21 -22.05
C SER A 66 3.51 -35.11 -22.20
N THR A 67 4.09 -35.93 -23.06
CA THR A 67 5.51 -35.89 -23.44
C THR A 67 5.74 -34.84 -24.52
N TRP A 68 6.30 -33.69 -24.12
CA TRP A 68 6.81 -32.68 -25.04
C TRP A 68 8.27 -32.94 -25.37
N THR A 69 8.57 -33.24 -26.64
CA THR A 69 9.93 -33.20 -27.20
C THR A 69 10.18 -31.84 -27.84
N PRO A 70 11.20 -31.08 -27.41
CA PRO A 70 11.59 -29.86 -28.12
C PRO A 70 12.48 -30.22 -29.32
N ALA A 71 12.05 -29.80 -30.51
CA ALA A 71 12.88 -29.81 -31.71
C ALA A 71 13.83 -28.60 -31.66
N VAL A 72 15.13 -28.86 -31.80
CA VAL A 72 16.18 -27.83 -31.83
C VAL A 72 16.34 -27.31 -33.26
N PRO A 73 16.06 -26.03 -33.56
CA PRO A 73 16.36 -25.47 -34.87
C PRO A 73 17.87 -25.14 -34.95
N THR A 74 18.54 -25.72 -35.94
CA THR A 74 19.95 -25.45 -36.26
C THR A 74 20.04 -24.13 -37.01
N LEU A 75 20.57 -23.08 -36.36
CA LEU A 75 20.77 -21.76 -36.96
C LEU A 75 22.22 -21.65 -37.46
N SER A 76 22.39 -21.63 -38.78
CA SER A 76 23.67 -21.40 -39.46
C SER A 76 24.00 -19.90 -39.46
N VAL A 77 25.10 -19.53 -38.81
CA VAL A 77 25.59 -18.14 -38.70
C VAL A 77 26.57 -17.85 -39.84
N PRO A 78 26.36 -16.80 -40.66
CA PRO A 78 27.38 -16.32 -41.58
C PRO A 78 28.46 -15.52 -40.84
N SER A 79 29.71 -15.85 -41.09
CA SER A 79 30.90 -15.15 -40.59
C SER A 79 31.12 -13.88 -41.41
N THR A 80 31.01 -12.72 -40.77
CA THR A 80 31.33 -11.42 -41.37
C THR A 80 32.54 -10.84 -40.66
N SER A 81 33.67 -10.77 -41.38
CA SER A 81 34.92 -10.16 -40.93
C SER A 81 34.77 -8.64 -40.83
N VAL A 82 34.96 -8.09 -39.64
CA VAL A 82 35.00 -6.64 -39.39
C VAL A 82 36.45 -6.15 -39.41
N PRO A 83 36.81 -5.09 -40.16
CA PRO A 83 38.14 -4.51 -40.13
C PRO A 83 38.39 -3.73 -38.82
N THR A 84 39.53 -4.01 -38.19
CA THR A 84 40.09 -3.26 -37.06
C THR A 84 40.53 -1.88 -37.52
N ILE A 85 39.82 -0.83 -37.09
CA ILE A 85 40.28 0.56 -37.22
C ILE A 85 40.86 0.99 -35.87
N VAL A 86 42.14 1.38 -35.90
CA VAL A 86 42.90 1.91 -34.76
C VAL A 86 42.39 3.31 -34.42
N PRO A 87 42.01 3.61 -33.16
CA PRO A 87 41.65 4.97 -32.78
C PRO A 87 42.91 5.81 -32.51
N THR A 88 43.03 6.90 -33.26
CA THR A 88 44.01 7.97 -33.05
C THR A 88 43.69 8.72 -31.75
N THR A 89 44.64 8.74 -30.81
CA THR A 89 44.55 9.53 -29.57
C THR A 89 44.67 11.02 -29.87
N THR A 90 43.57 11.76 -29.74
CA THR A 90 43.60 13.23 -29.63
C THR A 90 43.27 13.61 -28.19
N SER A 91 44.29 14.02 -27.45
CA SER A 91 44.17 14.55 -26.09
C SER A 91 43.59 15.97 -26.14
N ALA A 92 42.40 16.16 -25.55
CA ALA A 92 41.85 17.48 -25.26
C ALA A 92 41.93 17.74 -23.74
N PRO A 93 42.29 18.95 -23.29
CA PRO A 93 42.39 19.26 -21.87
C PRO A 93 41.08 19.79 -21.29
N SER A 94 40.88 19.45 -20.01
CA SER A 94 40.24 20.25 -18.95
C SER A 94 38.73 20.52 -19.02
N SER A 95 37.99 19.91 -18.10
CA SER A 95 37.39 20.62 -16.94
C SER A 95 36.60 19.63 -16.08
N THR A 96 37.24 19.09 -15.04
CA THR A 96 36.55 18.39 -13.95
C THR A 96 35.89 19.43 -13.06
N THR A 97 34.65 19.78 -13.37
CA THR A 97 33.77 20.46 -12.43
C THR A 97 33.22 19.40 -11.49
N SER A 98 33.87 19.22 -10.33
CA SER A 98 33.32 18.42 -9.24
C SER A 98 32.04 19.09 -8.76
N ALA A 99 30.90 18.59 -9.21
CA ALA A 99 29.62 18.94 -8.61
C ALA A 99 29.61 18.39 -7.18
N PRO A 100 29.33 19.20 -6.15
CA PRO A 100 29.07 18.66 -4.84
C PRO A 100 27.81 17.79 -4.93
N SER A 101 27.96 16.49 -4.72
CA SER A 101 26.82 15.63 -4.42
C SER A 101 26.28 16.10 -3.09
N SER A 102 25.15 16.82 -3.10
CA SER A 102 24.36 17.05 -1.91
C SER A 102 23.79 15.69 -1.48
N THR A 103 24.55 14.96 -0.68
CA THR A 103 23.97 13.95 0.19
C THR A 103 23.07 14.70 1.14
N THR A 104 21.79 14.81 0.77
CA THR A 104 20.73 15.15 1.72
C THR A 104 20.73 14.00 2.72
N SER A 105 21.49 14.16 3.79
CA SER A 105 21.38 13.32 4.97
C SER A 105 20.03 13.65 5.57
N SER A 106 19.00 12.92 5.16
CA SER A 106 17.71 12.97 5.84
C SER A 106 17.96 12.65 7.32
N PRO A 107 17.32 13.38 8.24
CA PRO A 107 17.50 13.12 9.66
C PRO A 107 17.14 11.67 9.96
N ALA A 108 18.16 10.85 10.23
CA ALA A 108 17.96 9.51 10.76
C ALA A 108 17.18 9.66 12.07
N ALA A 109 16.12 8.87 12.25
CA ALA A 109 15.42 8.82 13.53
C ALA A 109 16.46 8.63 14.65
N THR A 110 16.32 9.39 15.74
CA THR A 110 16.96 9.04 17.01
C THR A 110 16.02 8.03 17.66
N GLY A 111 16.54 6.86 18.06
CA GLY A 111 15.74 5.65 18.35
C GLY A 111 14.52 5.81 19.27
N SER A 112 13.61 4.82 19.19
CA SER A 112 12.22 4.76 19.74
C SER A 112 11.13 5.40 18.87
N GLY A 113 11.19 5.22 17.56
CA GLY A 113 10.13 5.74 16.68
C GLY A 113 10.39 5.54 15.19
N VAL A 114 9.52 6.16 14.39
CA VAL A 114 9.58 6.18 12.93
C VAL A 114 9.74 7.61 12.42
N SER A 115 10.67 7.79 11.49
CA SER A 115 10.79 8.96 10.64
C SER A 115 10.20 8.65 9.27
N ILE A 116 9.33 9.51 8.75
CA ILE A 116 8.79 9.42 7.39
C ILE A 116 9.31 10.62 6.60
N VAL A 117 10.16 10.35 5.62
CA VAL A 117 10.82 11.35 4.79
C VAL A 117 10.10 11.45 3.45
N ASN A 118 9.63 12.63 3.10
CA ASN A 118 8.98 12.88 1.81
C ASN A 118 9.98 13.46 0.80
N ASN A 119 10.51 12.63 -0.11
CA ASN A 119 11.31 13.10 -1.25
C ASN A 119 10.48 13.25 -2.53
N LEU A 120 9.17 13.00 -2.48
CA LEU A 120 8.29 13.25 -3.62
C LEU A 120 8.24 14.75 -3.92
N PRO A 121 7.99 15.16 -5.17
CA PRO A 121 7.72 16.56 -5.48
C PRO A 121 6.37 17.04 -4.90
N ASP A 122 5.47 16.12 -4.59
CA ASP A 122 4.13 16.39 -4.07
C ASP A 122 4.11 16.42 -2.53
N THR A 123 3.15 17.16 -1.98
CA THR A 123 2.83 17.10 -0.54
C THR A 123 2.20 15.76 -0.20
N VAL A 124 2.63 15.16 0.91
CA VAL A 124 2.04 13.95 1.49
C VAL A 124 1.16 14.33 2.67
N TYR A 125 0.00 13.72 2.77
CA TYR A 125 -0.94 13.86 3.88
C TYR A 125 -0.96 12.55 4.67
N LEU A 126 -0.88 12.65 6.00
CA LEU A 126 -0.72 11.50 6.88
C LEU A 126 -1.78 11.47 7.97
N TRP A 127 -2.20 10.26 8.33
CA TRP A 127 -3.07 10.01 9.48
C TRP A 127 -2.47 8.90 10.32
N VAL A 128 -2.20 9.19 11.59
CA VAL A 128 -1.90 8.15 12.57
C VAL A 128 -3.22 7.57 13.04
N VAL A 129 -3.52 6.34 12.63
CA VAL A 129 -4.79 5.66 12.93
C VAL A 129 -4.57 4.66 14.06
N THR A 130 -5.25 4.93 15.16
CA THR A 130 -5.30 4.09 16.37
C THR A 130 -6.63 3.31 16.34
N GLU A 131 -7.32 3.18 17.48
CA GLU A 131 -8.75 2.81 17.52
C GLU A 131 -9.62 3.79 16.70
N THR A 132 -9.18 5.05 16.60
CA THR A 132 -9.80 6.09 15.76
C THR A 132 -8.76 6.76 14.87
N ALA A 133 -9.21 7.31 13.74
CA ALA A 133 -8.36 8.13 12.89
C ALA A 133 -7.93 9.41 13.63
N GLY A 134 -6.63 9.70 13.65
CA GLY A 134 -6.10 10.97 14.14
C GLY A 134 -6.31 12.13 13.16
N GLU A 135 -5.86 13.32 13.57
CA GLU A 135 -5.90 14.52 12.71
C GLU A 135 -4.94 14.38 11.52
N MET A 136 -5.36 14.88 10.35
CA MET A 136 -4.53 14.94 9.16
C MET A 136 -3.28 15.79 9.40
N GLN A 137 -2.10 15.21 9.17
CA GLN A 137 -0.83 15.90 9.13
C GLN A 137 -0.45 16.20 7.69
N THR A 138 0.22 17.33 7.46
CA THR A 138 0.72 17.72 6.14
C THR A 138 2.25 17.65 6.14
N LEU A 139 2.81 16.95 5.17
CA LEU A 139 4.25 16.76 4.99
C LEU A 139 4.68 17.23 3.60
N PRO A 140 5.13 18.49 3.49
CA PRO A 140 5.64 19.04 2.24
C PRO A 140 6.83 18.25 1.68
N SER A 141 7.15 18.48 0.41
CA SER A 141 8.35 17.94 -0.23
C SER A 141 9.62 18.36 0.51
N GLY A 142 10.51 17.40 0.76
CA GLY A 142 11.77 17.55 1.47
C GLY A 142 11.67 17.54 3.00
N GLU A 143 10.46 17.48 3.56
CA GLU A 143 10.24 17.48 5.00
C GLU A 143 10.24 16.06 5.59
N THR A 144 10.36 15.98 6.92
CA THR A 144 10.30 14.71 7.67
C THR A 144 9.24 14.78 8.78
N PHE A 145 8.36 13.78 8.81
CA PHE A 145 7.46 13.53 9.93
C PHE A 145 8.13 12.58 10.91
N HIS A 146 7.90 12.78 12.21
CA HIS A 146 8.41 11.90 13.26
C HIS A 146 7.26 11.48 14.16
N ASP A 147 7.24 10.20 14.52
CA ASP A 147 6.33 9.67 15.54
C ASP A 147 7.04 8.67 16.45
N THR A 148 6.49 8.51 17.65
CA THR A 148 6.90 7.51 18.63
C THR A 148 5.95 6.32 18.60
N TRP A 149 6.35 5.18 19.17
CA TRP A 149 5.49 4.01 19.22
C TRP A 149 4.25 4.23 20.10
N LEU A 150 3.07 4.04 19.50
CA LEU A 150 1.79 4.03 20.18
C LEU A 150 1.30 2.60 20.43
N THR A 151 0.36 2.46 21.35
CA THR A 151 -0.35 1.20 21.61
C THR A 151 -1.84 1.43 21.70
N ASN A 152 -2.64 0.49 21.20
CA ASN A 152 -4.09 0.49 21.41
C ASN A 152 -4.45 -0.33 22.66
N SER A 153 -5.48 0.11 23.37
CA SER A 153 -5.94 -0.57 24.58
C SER A 153 -6.55 -1.94 24.29
N ASN A 154 -7.11 -2.11 23.09
CA ASN A 154 -7.65 -3.37 22.58
C ASN A 154 -6.57 -4.34 22.03
N GLY A 155 -5.30 -3.94 22.04
CA GLY A 155 -4.18 -4.74 21.50
C GLY A 155 -4.08 -4.78 19.97
N GLY A 156 -4.91 -4.01 19.26
CA GLY A 156 -4.84 -3.86 17.80
C GLY A 156 -3.65 -3.00 17.35
N GLY A 157 -3.27 -3.15 16.08
CA GLY A 157 -2.18 -2.40 15.47
C GLY A 157 -2.50 -0.92 15.24
N ILE A 158 -1.44 -0.15 15.03
CA ILE A 158 -1.45 1.24 14.60
C ILE A 158 -1.15 1.27 13.10
N SER A 159 -1.82 2.13 12.35
CA SER A 159 -1.59 2.31 10.92
C SER A 159 -1.32 3.78 10.63
N ILE A 160 -0.11 4.11 10.16
CA ILE A 160 0.19 5.43 9.62
C ILE A 160 -0.15 5.41 8.14
N LYS A 161 -1.28 6.01 7.79
CA LYS A 161 -1.78 6.07 6.41
C LYS A 161 -1.27 7.32 5.72
N MET A 162 -0.82 7.19 4.48
CA MET A 162 -0.24 8.26 3.68
C MET A 162 -0.92 8.35 2.32
N SER A 163 -1.32 9.56 1.93
CA SER A 163 -1.87 9.87 0.60
C SER A 163 -1.18 11.10 0.00
N THR A 164 -1.25 11.25 -1.32
CA THR A 164 -0.86 12.49 -2.03
C THR A 164 -2.05 13.42 -2.26
N THR A 165 -3.18 13.14 -1.61
CA THR A 165 -4.38 13.99 -1.57
C THR A 165 -4.87 14.17 -0.15
N GLU A 166 -5.65 15.22 0.10
CA GLU A 166 -6.26 15.50 1.42
C GLU A 166 -7.38 14.52 1.79
N VAL A 167 -7.77 13.67 0.85
CA VAL A 167 -8.68 12.55 1.08
C VAL A 167 -7.85 11.32 1.45
N CYS A 168 -8.25 10.64 2.52
CA CYS A 168 -7.65 9.38 2.98
C CYS A 168 -8.10 8.20 2.10
N ASP A 169 -7.84 8.31 0.80
CA ASP A 169 -8.02 7.29 -0.22
C ASP A 169 -6.69 7.03 -0.94
N SER A 170 -6.59 5.90 -1.66
CA SER A 170 -5.34 5.48 -2.32
C SER A 170 -4.11 5.50 -1.39
N VAL A 171 -4.20 4.85 -0.23
CA VAL A 171 -3.22 5.01 0.86
C VAL A 171 -2.09 3.98 0.83
N LEU A 172 -0.86 4.46 1.01
CA LEU A 172 0.25 3.65 1.50
C LEU A 172 0.16 3.60 3.03
N GLN A 173 0.44 2.45 3.64
CA GLN A 173 0.35 2.29 5.09
C GLN A 173 1.65 1.73 5.64
N PHE A 174 2.16 2.35 6.71
CA PHE A 174 3.12 1.73 7.62
C PHE A 174 2.33 1.24 8.83
N GLU A 175 2.22 -0.07 8.99
CA GLU A 175 1.41 -0.70 10.03
C GLU A 175 2.33 -1.32 11.06
N TYR A 176 1.99 -1.19 12.35
CA TYR A 176 2.79 -1.78 13.41
C TYR A 176 1.97 -2.18 14.63
N THR A 177 2.45 -3.18 15.36
CA THR A 177 1.96 -3.60 16.66
C THR A 177 3.14 -3.83 17.59
N GLN A 178 3.14 -3.15 18.73
CA GLN A 178 4.16 -3.38 19.76
C GLN A 178 3.76 -4.54 20.67
N SER A 179 4.71 -5.44 20.94
CA SER A 179 4.58 -6.50 21.94
C SER A 179 5.87 -6.63 22.76
N GLY A 180 5.85 -6.08 23.98
CA GLY A 180 7.07 -5.95 24.78
C GLY A 180 8.11 -5.08 24.07
N ASP A 181 9.31 -5.64 23.89
CA ASP A 181 10.45 -4.97 23.24
C ASP A 181 10.51 -5.21 21.72
N VAL A 182 9.51 -5.91 21.16
CA VAL A 182 9.43 -6.23 19.74
C VAL A 182 8.36 -5.37 19.07
N LEU A 183 8.72 -4.76 17.95
CA LEU A 183 7.81 -4.15 17.00
C LEU A 183 7.54 -5.13 15.87
N PHE A 184 6.30 -5.57 15.72
CA PHE A 184 5.83 -6.22 14.50
C PHE A 184 5.36 -5.14 13.55
N TRP A 185 5.80 -5.16 12.31
CA TRP A 185 5.51 -4.07 11.37
C TRP A 185 5.47 -4.55 9.93
N ASP A 186 4.83 -3.77 9.07
CA ASP A 186 4.79 -4.00 7.63
C ASP A 186 4.51 -2.73 6.83
N MET A 187 4.80 -2.83 5.53
CA MET A 187 4.31 -1.87 4.54
C MET A 187 3.10 -2.46 3.85
N SER A 188 2.01 -1.71 3.74
CA SER A 188 0.77 -2.17 3.12
C SER A 188 0.31 -1.24 2.01
N SER A 189 0.07 -1.81 0.83
CA SER A 189 -0.37 -1.11 -0.37
C SER A 189 -1.67 -1.71 -0.93
N ILE A 190 -2.39 -2.46 -0.10
CA ILE A 190 -3.70 -3.09 -0.40
C ILE A 190 -4.70 -2.03 -0.86
N ASN A 191 -4.73 -0.88 -0.19
CA ASN A 191 -5.66 0.22 -0.49
C ASN A 191 -5.04 1.32 -1.35
N MET A 192 -3.87 1.07 -1.95
CA MET A 192 -3.18 2.03 -2.81
C MET A 192 -3.48 1.78 -4.28
N LEU A 193 -3.78 2.85 -5.04
CA LEU A 193 -3.89 2.74 -6.49
C LEU A 193 -2.54 2.35 -7.10
N LYS A 194 -2.57 1.45 -8.08
CA LYS A 194 -1.37 0.99 -8.80
C LYS A 194 -0.66 2.08 -9.61
N THR A 195 -1.34 3.20 -9.83
CA THR A 195 -0.84 4.38 -10.52
C THR A 195 -0.49 5.52 -9.55
N SER A 196 -0.39 5.25 -8.25
CA SER A 196 -0.09 6.30 -7.26
C SER A 196 1.31 6.90 -7.49
N PRO A 197 1.54 8.15 -7.02
CA PRO A 197 2.88 8.72 -7.01
C PRO A 197 3.87 7.89 -6.19
N PHE A 198 3.43 7.24 -5.10
CA PHE A 198 4.27 6.34 -4.30
C PHE A 198 4.76 5.13 -5.09
N VAL A 199 3.91 4.50 -5.93
CA VAL A 199 4.36 3.42 -6.82
C VAL A 199 5.37 3.96 -7.82
N SER A 200 5.07 5.10 -8.44
CA SER A 200 5.92 5.67 -9.48
C SER A 200 7.32 6.03 -8.97
N ALA A 201 7.41 6.53 -7.75
CA ALA A 201 8.66 6.95 -7.12
C ALA A 201 9.36 5.85 -6.31
N GLY A 202 8.62 4.85 -5.83
CA GLY A 202 9.15 3.84 -4.91
C GLY A 202 9.16 4.31 -3.46
N PHE A 203 9.42 3.38 -2.55
CA PHE A 203 9.53 3.65 -1.12
C PHE A 203 10.33 2.56 -0.42
N ALA A 204 10.94 2.88 0.72
CA ALA A 204 11.72 1.92 1.49
C ALA A 204 11.70 2.23 3.00
N VAL A 205 11.68 1.19 3.82
CA VAL A 205 11.94 1.26 5.26
C VAL A 205 13.33 0.71 5.55
N THR A 206 14.15 1.55 6.18
CA THR A 206 15.44 1.16 6.75
C THR A 206 15.39 1.26 8.27
N ILE A 207 16.24 0.49 8.94
CA ILE A 207 16.30 0.45 10.40
C ILE A 207 17.75 0.63 10.82
N SER A 208 17.99 1.37 11.90
CA SER A 208 19.35 1.65 12.41
C SER A 208 20.17 0.39 12.74
N ASP A 209 19.49 -0.70 13.11
CA ASP A 209 20.10 -2.02 13.25
C ASP A 209 20.06 -2.75 11.91
N GLU A 210 21.22 -2.88 11.28
CA GLU A 210 21.38 -3.53 9.98
C GLU A 210 21.03 -5.04 10.00
N THR A 211 20.88 -5.65 11.18
CA THR A 211 20.42 -7.04 11.30
C THR A 211 18.92 -7.18 11.19
N CYS A 212 18.17 -6.08 11.33
CA CYS A 212 16.74 -6.08 11.18
C CYS A 212 16.32 -6.14 9.70
N PRO A 213 15.17 -6.80 9.41
CA PRO A 213 14.65 -6.83 8.05
C PRO A 213 14.30 -5.42 7.57
N THR A 214 14.37 -5.22 6.25
CA THR A 214 13.94 -3.99 5.58
C THR A 214 12.82 -4.29 4.58
N SER A 215 12.13 -3.25 4.13
CA SER A 215 11.15 -3.33 3.04
C SER A 215 11.49 -2.26 2.01
N THR A 216 11.47 -2.61 0.73
CA THR A 216 11.86 -1.75 -0.39
C THR A 216 11.04 -2.11 -1.61
N CYS A 217 10.32 -1.13 -2.12
CA CYS A 217 9.56 -1.21 -3.35
C CYS A 217 10.20 -0.27 -4.37
N ALA A 218 10.68 -0.85 -5.47
CA ALA A 218 11.38 -0.11 -6.51
C ALA A 218 10.42 0.87 -7.22
N PRO A 219 10.93 1.98 -7.78
CA PRO A 219 10.14 2.87 -8.62
C PRO A 219 9.44 2.10 -9.75
N GLY A 220 8.13 2.26 -9.87
CA GLY A 220 7.26 1.60 -10.83
C GLY A 220 6.76 0.20 -10.44
N ASP A 221 7.16 -0.33 -9.27
CA ASP A 221 6.73 -1.67 -8.84
C ASP A 221 5.35 -1.67 -8.18
N ALA A 222 4.32 -1.74 -9.03
CA ALA A 222 2.92 -1.75 -8.60
C ALA A 222 2.50 -3.01 -7.80
N TYR A 223 3.29 -4.08 -7.87
CA TYR A 223 3.00 -5.38 -7.22
C TYR A 223 4.13 -5.79 -6.30
N CYS A 224 4.78 -4.80 -5.68
CA CYS A 224 5.92 -5.00 -4.82
C CYS A 224 5.64 -6.06 -3.75
N THR A 225 6.41 -7.15 -3.79
CA THR A 225 6.23 -8.27 -2.87
C THR A 225 6.69 -7.98 -1.45
N GLN A 226 7.42 -6.89 -1.23
CA GLN A 226 7.85 -6.43 0.10
C GLN A 226 6.81 -5.53 0.79
N SER A 227 5.66 -5.30 0.13
CA SER A 227 4.48 -4.67 0.71
C SER A 227 3.26 -5.58 0.54
N TYR A 228 2.36 -5.60 1.52
CA TYR A 228 1.10 -6.31 1.38
C TYR A 228 0.32 -5.83 0.15
N GLN A 229 0.01 -6.79 -0.71
CA GLN A 229 -0.87 -6.61 -1.88
C GLN A 229 -2.27 -7.17 -1.62
N ASN A 230 -2.40 -8.07 -0.64
CA ASN A 230 -3.63 -8.73 -0.23
C ASN A 230 -3.66 -8.83 1.31
N PRO A 231 -4.85 -8.98 1.93
CA PRO A 231 -4.99 -9.18 3.37
C PRO A 231 -4.74 -10.65 3.74
N ASP A 232 -3.50 -11.13 3.59
CA ASP A 232 -3.10 -12.54 3.76
C ASP A 232 -2.08 -12.80 4.88
N ASP A 233 -1.64 -11.75 5.58
CA ASP A 233 -0.76 -11.79 6.76
C ASP A 233 0.61 -12.50 6.56
N VAL A 234 1.15 -12.52 5.33
CA VAL A 234 2.43 -13.16 4.97
C VAL A 234 3.69 -12.28 5.00
N ASN A 235 3.55 -10.95 5.11
CA ASN A 235 4.64 -9.97 4.96
C ASN A 235 4.97 -9.18 6.24
N THR A 236 4.49 -9.64 7.39
CA THR A 236 4.83 -9.01 8.67
C THR A 236 6.27 -9.29 9.05
N LEU A 237 6.98 -8.21 9.38
CA LEU A 237 8.36 -8.19 9.80
C LEU A 237 8.44 -7.92 11.31
N ALA A 238 9.61 -8.16 11.90
CA ALA A 238 9.83 -7.92 13.32
C ALA A 238 11.23 -7.39 13.58
N CYS A 239 11.34 -6.42 14.50
CA CYS A 239 12.60 -5.87 14.95
C CYS A 239 12.41 -5.19 16.34
N GLY A 240 13.50 -4.82 17.01
CA GLY A 240 13.43 -4.15 18.32
C GLY A 240 12.81 -2.75 18.25
N ILE A 241 12.13 -2.33 19.33
CA ILE A 241 11.51 -1.01 19.46
C ILE A 241 12.52 0.13 19.65
N ASP A 242 13.70 -0.16 20.18
CA ASP A 242 14.73 0.84 20.47
C ASP A 242 15.43 1.34 19.20
N ASN A 243 15.20 0.67 18.07
CA ASN A 243 15.76 1.05 16.79
C ASN A 243 15.06 2.27 16.20
N ALA A 244 15.79 2.97 15.35
CA ALA A 244 15.27 4.06 14.53
C ALA A 244 14.80 3.52 13.19
N TYR A 245 13.52 3.70 12.88
CA TYR A 245 12.91 3.29 11.61
C TYR A 245 12.84 4.53 10.72
N THR A 246 13.26 4.41 9.46
CA THR A 246 13.15 5.49 8.48
C THR A 246 12.44 4.97 7.25
N LEU A 247 11.21 5.44 7.03
CA LEU A 247 10.46 5.29 5.79
C LEU A 247 10.82 6.45 4.86
N THR A 248 11.35 6.14 3.69
CA THR A 248 11.64 7.10 2.63
C THR A 248 10.64 6.93 1.49
N LEU A 249 10.01 8.04 1.10
CA LEU A 249 9.06 8.12 0.00
C LEU A 249 9.74 8.83 -1.18
N GLY A 250 9.99 8.10 -2.28
CA GLY A 250 10.76 8.60 -3.43
C GLY A 250 12.27 8.55 -3.27
#